data_AF-A0A9N9IN68-F1
#
_entry.id   AF-A0A9N9IN68-F1
#
_cell.length_a   1.000
_cell.length_b   1.000
_cell.length_c   1.000
_cell.angle_alpha   90.00
_cell.angle_beta   90.00
_cell.angle_gamma   90.00
#
_symmetry.space_group_name_H-M   'P 1'
#
loop_
_entity.id
_entity.type
_entity.pdbx_description
1 polymer ?
#
loop_
_entity_poly.entity_id
_entity_poly.type
_entity_poly.pdbx_seq_one_letter_code
_entity_poly.pdbx_strand_id
1 'polypeptide(L)'
;PFLKSINMNVESCNMLIEGRVLQPPVLEYHPKSVNHLFTPEAGRWNIANKVVVLGKNLQNWSVIVFSTERNCPKQVVRRFTQKFREVANQKGMDVSNEPEICYFNPVGDIRKSLYQACCTSRFNKDLPPQLIFCVLEHTGSLYGEIKRIGDTELGVPTQVVLTKLLSRRGIDQICANIALKVNVKLGGQNCFLSEGQLSFVSEVPTMIFGADVFHPGRGENKPSIAAVCGSVNRNATMYCGRYSKNEEPRNETIENLREMVDDLMRAFWERNATLPHRILFYRDGVSEGQFEHVLRVEVKALKETFCRCYKKGFEPKLTFVIVQKRHHTRFMPNEPRDGDKNANCPPGTVVDSTILVPQEFGFCKYHSDLRMIMLAIRILINGILFHIDLQPQNVLQGTGRPIHYSVLYDENKFTADEIQTLTHKLCYLSARCTLAISLVPPVHYAHLMAN
;
A
#
# COMPACT_ATOMS: atom_id res chain seq x y z
N PRO A 1 40.26 -22.98 -8.18
CA PRO A 1 41.30 -22.73 -9.22
C PRO A 1 41.16 -21.35 -9.87
N PHE A 2 39.97 -21.02 -10.40
CA PHE A 2 39.73 -19.77 -11.15
C PHE A 2 39.77 -18.49 -10.30
N LEU A 3 39.21 -18.49 -9.08
CA LEU A 3 39.29 -17.32 -8.20
C LEU A 3 40.73 -17.01 -7.76
N LYS A 4 41.51 -18.06 -7.50
CA LYS A 4 42.94 -17.93 -7.15
C LYS A 4 43.77 -17.39 -8.31
N SER A 5 43.44 -17.72 -9.57
CA SER A 5 44.18 -17.21 -10.74
C SER A 5 43.94 -15.72 -11.01
N ILE A 6 42.89 -15.13 -10.43
CA ILE A 6 42.61 -13.68 -10.50
C ILE A 6 42.86 -12.96 -9.15
N ASN A 7 43.59 -13.60 -8.22
CA ASN A 7 43.89 -13.06 -6.88
C ASN A 7 42.65 -12.63 -6.06
N MET A 8 41.50 -13.30 -6.27
CA MET A 8 40.28 -13.03 -5.54
C MET A 8 40.11 -14.01 -4.38
N ASN A 9 39.83 -13.47 -3.19
CA ASN A 9 39.48 -14.24 -2.00
C ASN A 9 38.04 -13.88 -1.56
N VAL A 10 37.29 -14.85 -1.07
CA VAL A 10 35.90 -14.66 -0.61
C VAL A 10 35.84 -15.08 0.85
N GLU A 11 35.39 -14.18 1.71
CA GLU A 11 35.19 -14.48 3.13
C GLU A 11 34.06 -15.49 3.33
N SER A 12 34.20 -16.37 4.32
CA SER A 12 33.22 -17.41 4.62
C SER A 12 32.13 -16.97 5.61
N CYS A 13 32.25 -15.77 6.18
CA CYS A 13 31.29 -15.19 7.10
C CYS A 13 30.39 -14.17 6.39
N ASN A 14 29.22 -13.92 6.99
CA ASN A 14 28.36 -12.85 6.55
C ASN A 14 29.01 -11.49 6.83
N MET A 15 28.77 -10.52 5.96
CA MET A 15 29.16 -9.13 6.19
C MET A 15 28.42 -8.58 7.41
N LEU A 16 29.16 -8.01 8.35
CA LEU A 16 28.61 -7.25 9.46
C LEU A 16 28.33 -5.82 9.01
N ILE A 17 27.13 -5.33 9.35
CA ILE A 17 26.71 -3.98 9.04
C ILE A 17 25.93 -3.39 10.21
N GLU A 18 26.17 -2.12 10.48
CA GLU A 18 25.42 -1.38 11.50
C GLU A 18 24.07 -0.95 10.96
N GLY A 19 23.00 -1.43 11.60
CA GLY A 19 21.63 -0.98 11.38
C GLY A 19 21.11 -0.17 12.56
N ARG A 20 20.10 0.66 12.30
CA ARG A 20 19.36 1.41 13.33
C ARG A 20 17.91 0.91 13.38
N VAL A 21 17.23 1.09 14.50
CA VAL A 21 15.79 0.75 14.62
C VAL A 21 15.00 2.04 14.79
N LEU A 22 14.21 2.38 13.77
CA LEU A 22 13.32 3.53 13.81
C LEU A 22 12.19 3.30 14.79
N GLN A 23 11.80 4.37 15.49
CA GLN A 23 10.70 4.30 16.45
C GLN A 23 9.35 4.19 15.72
N PRO A 24 8.44 3.30 16.17
CA PRO A 24 7.08 3.25 15.65
C PRO A 24 6.33 4.57 15.92
N PRO A 25 5.42 4.99 15.03
CA PRO A 25 4.61 6.19 15.27
C PRO A 25 3.55 5.96 16.33
N VAL A 26 3.03 7.06 16.89
CA VAL A 26 1.81 7.04 17.70
C VAL A 26 0.59 7.03 16.77
N LEU A 27 -0.31 6.07 16.96
CA LEU A 27 -1.59 5.97 16.26
C LEU A 27 -2.72 6.56 17.08
N GLU A 28 -3.68 7.16 16.38
CA GLU A 28 -4.87 7.76 16.94
C GLU A 28 -6.14 7.13 16.35
N TYR A 29 -6.99 6.63 17.24
CA TYR A 29 -8.36 6.20 16.97
C TYR A 29 -9.34 7.21 17.57
N HIS A 30 -10.66 7.00 17.35
CA HIS A 30 -11.67 7.88 17.92
C HIS A 30 -11.54 7.95 19.46
N PRO A 31 -11.74 9.11 20.12
CA PRO A 31 -11.59 9.29 21.57
C PRO A 31 -12.43 8.36 22.46
N LYS A 32 -13.52 7.80 21.91
CA LYS A 32 -14.34 6.75 22.56
C LYS A 32 -13.59 5.41 22.72
N SER A 33 -12.44 5.23 22.08
CA SER A 33 -11.64 4.02 22.18
C SER A 33 -10.89 3.95 23.50
N VAL A 34 -10.72 2.76 24.04
CA VAL A 34 -9.78 2.52 25.14
C VAL A 34 -8.36 2.71 24.61
N ASN A 35 -7.55 3.54 25.28
CA ASN A 35 -6.21 3.94 24.82
C ASN A 35 -6.24 4.44 23.37
N HIS A 36 -7.10 5.42 23.07
CA HIS A 36 -7.29 5.92 21.70
C HIS A 36 -5.99 6.42 21.04
N LEU A 37 -5.04 6.91 21.84
CA LEU A 37 -3.65 7.19 21.48
C LEU A 37 -2.73 6.09 22.01
N PHE A 38 -1.92 5.48 21.15
CA PHE A 38 -0.97 4.45 21.55
C PHE A 38 0.14 4.24 20.51
N THR A 39 1.27 3.71 20.95
CA THR A 39 2.37 3.30 20.07
C THR A 39 2.26 1.80 19.79
N PRO A 40 2.25 1.33 18.52
CA PRO A 40 2.26 -0.08 18.19
C PRO A 40 3.52 -0.79 18.69
N GLU A 41 3.36 -2.04 19.10
CA GLU A 41 4.45 -2.88 19.59
C GLU A 41 4.85 -3.90 18.51
N ALA A 42 6.15 -4.00 18.24
CA ALA A 42 6.71 -4.90 17.24
C ALA A 42 5.92 -4.87 15.92
N GLY A 43 5.58 -3.67 15.43
CA GLY A 43 4.90 -3.44 14.16
C GLY A 43 3.45 -3.96 14.10
N ARG A 44 2.80 -4.21 15.25
CA ARG A 44 1.43 -4.73 15.32
C ARG A 44 0.60 -4.03 16.38
N TRP A 45 -0.71 -4.04 16.20
CA TRP A 45 -1.66 -3.63 17.24
C TRP A 45 -2.99 -4.36 17.12
N ASN A 46 -3.79 -4.28 18.19
CA ASN A 46 -5.13 -4.84 18.26
C ASN A 46 -6.19 -3.73 18.17
N ILE A 47 -7.31 -4.04 17.54
CA ILE A 47 -8.51 -3.19 17.44
C ILE A 47 -9.60 -3.54 18.46
N ALA A 48 -9.35 -4.48 19.37
CA ALA A 48 -10.19 -4.70 20.53
C ALA A 48 -10.44 -3.36 21.26
N ASN A 49 -11.70 -3.06 21.55
CA ASN A 49 -12.13 -1.81 22.20
C ASN A 49 -11.72 -0.51 21.49
N LYS A 50 -11.35 -0.59 20.20
CA LYS A 50 -11.15 0.57 19.33
C LYS A 50 -12.39 0.88 18.50
N VAL A 51 -12.61 2.16 18.27
CA VAL A 51 -13.66 2.76 17.43
C VAL A 51 -12.97 3.57 16.34
N VAL A 52 -13.41 3.39 15.09
CA VAL A 52 -12.84 4.09 13.93
C VAL A 52 -13.06 5.60 14.04
N VAL A 53 -12.11 6.38 13.53
CA VAL A 53 -12.13 7.85 13.58
C VAL A 53 -13.35 8.43 12.87
N LEU A 54 -13.64 7.94 11.67
CA LEU A 54 -14.82 8.31 10.90
C LEU A 54 -15.51 7.05 10.41
N GLY A 55 -16.55 6.64 11.13
CA GLY A 55 -17.39 5.51 10.76
C GLY A 55 -18.46 5.91 9.76
N LYS A 56 -18.70 5.07 8.75
CA LYS A 56 -19.70 5.30 7.72
C LYS A 56 -20.98 4.52 7.98
N ASN A 57 -22.08 5.08 7.46
CA ASN A 57 -23.37 4.42 7.42
C ASN A 57 -23.45 3.48 6.21
N LEU A 58 -23.90 2.25 6.43
CA LEU A 58 -24.14 1.23 5.42
C LEU A 58 -25.61 0.78 5.51
N GLN A 59 -26.46 1.39 4.68
CA GLN A 59 -27.88 1.07 4.56
C GLN A 59 -28.19 0.23 3.32
N ASN A 60 -27.65 0.64 2.18
CA ASN A 60 -27.95 -0.01 0.91
C ASN A 60 -26.90 -1.06 0.55
N TRP A 61 -27.06 -2.25 1.13
CA TRP A 61 -26.17 -3.37 0.87
C TRP A 61 -26.91 -4.69 0.78
N SER A 62 -26.32 -5.64 0.04
CA SER A 62 -26.87 -6.97 -0.17
C SER A 62 -25.77 -8.02 -0.04
N VAL A 63 -26.19 -9.28 0.10
CA VAL A 63 -25.30 -10.44 0.14
C VAL A 63 -25.66 -11.38 -0.98
N ILE A 64 -24.68 -11.70 -1.81
CA ILE A 64 -24.78 -12.77 -2.79
C ILE A 64 -23.91 -13.95 -2.39
N VAL A 65 -24.45 -15.14 -2.56
CA VAL A 65 -23.77 -16.40 -2.25
C VAL A 65 -23.64 -17.18 -3.55
N PHE A 66 -22.42 -17.32 -4.04
CA PHE A 66 -22.11 -18.12 -5.22
C PHE A 66 -21.88 -19.58 -4.84
N SER A 67 -22.95 -20.22 -4.37
CA SER A 67 -22.98 -21.63 -3.95
C SER A 67 -24.45 -22.08 -3.89
N THR A 68 -24.70 -23.30 -3.42
CA THR A 68 -26.06 -23.81 -3.15
C THR A 68 -26.39 -23.68 -1.67
N GLU A 69 -27.67 -23.61 -1.31
CA GLU A 69 -28.10 -23.61 0.11
C GLU A 69 -27.70 -24.90 0.85
N ARG A 70 -27.46 -25.99 0.12
CA ARG A 70 -26.95 -27.24 0.70
C ARG A 70 -25.50 -27.07 1.21
N ASN A 71 -24.65 -26.42 0.43
CA ASN A 71 -23.23 -26.22 0.75
C ASN A 71 -23.01 -25.04 1.70
N CYS A 72 -23.79 -23.97 1.53
CA CYS A 72 -23.75 -22.80 2.38
C CYS A 72 -25.18 -22.46 2.83
N PRO A 73 -25.64 -22.98 3.97
CA PRO A 73 -27.00 -22.74 4.43
C PRO A 73 -27.27 -21.26 4.71
N LYS A 74 -28.46 -20.77 4.31
CA LYS A 74 -28.89 -19.36 4.53
C LYS A 74 -28.81 -18.93 5.99
N GLN A 75 -29.04 -19.84 6.93
CA GLN A 75 -28.89 -19.56 8.36
C GLN A 75 -27.44 -19.23 8.77
N VAL A 76 -26.44 -19.90 8.17
CA VAL A 76 -25.02 -19.61 8.44
C VAL A 76 -24.66 -18.22 7.96
N VAL A 77 -25.12 -17.85 6.76
CA VAL A 77 -24.92 -16.51 6.20
C VAL A 77 -25.62 -15.45 7.05
N ARG A 78 -26.88 -15.68 7.48
CA ARG A 78 -27.61 -14.78 8.40
C ARG A 78 -26.89 -14.56 9.73
N ARG A 79 -26.39 -15.63 10.36
CA ARG A 79 -25.61 -15.51 11.60
C ARG A 79 -24.36 -14.68 11.39
N PHE A 80 -23.67 -14.89 10.26
CA PHE A 80 -22.49 -14.10 9.91
C PHE A 80 -22.84 -12.62 9.69
N THR A 81 -23.89 -12.29 8.93
CA THR A 81 -24.28 -10.90 8.67
C THR A 81 -24.75 -10.19 9.93
N GLN A 82 -25.51 -10.88 10.80
CA GLN A 82 -25.84 -10.37 12.13
C GLN A 82 -24.57 -10.06 12.93
N LYS A 83 -23.63 -10.99 12.99
CA LYS A 83 -22.39 -10.80 13.74
C LYS A 83 -21.53 -9.68 13.17
N PHE A 84 -21.46 -9.57 11.84
CA PHE A 84 -20.78 -8.46 11.16
C PHE A 84 -21.40 -7.12 11.53
N ARG A 85 -22.73 -6.99 11.49
CA ARG A 85 -23.45 -5.78 11.91
C ARG A 85 -23.11 -5.39 13.35
N GLU A 86 -23.24 -6.34 14.29
CA GLU A 86 -22.91 -6.10 15.70
C GLU A 86 -21.49 -5.55 15.87
N VAL A 87 -20.51 -6.20 15.27
CA VAL A 87 -19.09 -5.79 15.37
C VAL A 87 -18.85 -4.46 14.66
N ALA A 88 -19.42 -4.24 13.47
CA ALA A 88 -19.27 -2.98 12.73
C ALA A 88 -19.83 -1.79 13.53
N ASN A 89 -21.00 -1.95 14.17
CA ASN A 89 -21.58 -0.95 15.05
C ASN A 89 -20.68 -0.69 16.28
N GLN A 90 -20.13 -1.74 16.91
CA GLN A 90 -19.14 -1.59 17.99
C GLN A 90 -17.86 -0.87 17.54
N LYS A 91 -17.49 -0.96 16.27
CA LYS A 91 -16.37 -0.23 15.68
C LYS A 91 -16.70 1.20 15.28
N GLY A 92 -17.94 1.66 15.46
CA GLY A 92 -18.36 3.04 15.19
C GLY A 92 -18.93 3.27 13.79
N MET A 93 -19.15 2.21 13.00
CA MET A 93 -19.98 2.30 11.80
C MET A 93 -21.47 2.28 12.18
N ASP A 94 -22.36 2.62 11.24
CA ASP A 94 -23.80 2.38 11.39
C ASP A 94 -24.21 1.34 10.36
N VAL A 95 -24.53 0.12 10.82
CA VAL A 95 -25.00 -0.98 9.98
C VAL A 95 -26.20 -1.63 10.65
N SER A 96 -27.33 -0.94 10.60
CA SER A 96 -28.54 -1.30 11.35
C SER A 96 -29.46 -2.28 10.59
N ASN A 97 -29.63 -2.10 9.28
CA ASN A 97 -30.56 -2.91 8.49
C ASN A 97 -30.03 -4.30 8.14
N GLU A 98 -30.94 -5.26 7.93
CA GLU A 98 -30.58 -6.61 7.46
C GLU A 98 -30.45 -6.60 5.93
N PRO A 99 -29.38 -7.20 5.36
CA PRO A 99 -29.24 -7.28 3.92
C PRO A 99 -30.13 -8.39 3.35
N GLU A 100 -30.59 -8.20 2.12
CA GLU A 100 -31.16 -9.31 1.34
C GLU A 100 -30.07 -10.33 0.98
N ILE A 101 -30.40 -11.62 1.02
CA ILE A 101 -29.47 -12.73 0.75
C ILE A 101 -29.98 -13.53 -0.45
N CYS A 102 -29.24 -13.46 -1.56
CA CYS A 102 -29.55 -14.15 -2.81
C CYS A 102 -28.49 -15.23 -3.13
N TYR A 103 -28.92 -16.34 -3.71
CA TYR A 103 -28.04 -17.43 -4.16
C TYR A 103 -27.95 -17.44 -5.68
N PHE A 104 -26.75 -17.63 -6.21
CA PHE A 104 -26.49 -17.69 -7.64
C PHE A 104 -25.50 -18.79 -8.01
N ASN A 105 -25.58 -19.26 -9.25
CA ASN A 105 -24.63 -20.23 -9.78
C ASN A 105 -23.26 -19.54 -10.04
N PRO A 106 -22.13 -20.05 -9.49
CA PRO A 106 -20.79 -19.51 -9.71
C PRO A 106 -20.30 -19.57 -11.18
N VAL A 107 -20.94 -20.39 -12.03
CA VAL A 107 -20.63 -20.53 -13.46
C VAL A 107 -21.69 -19.82 -14.34
N GLY A 108 -22.67 -19.16 -13.72
CA GLY A 108 -23.72 -18.44 -14.42
C GLY A 108 -23.28 -17.04 -14.90
N ASP A 109 -24.28 -16.25 -15.30
CA ASP A 109 -24.07 -14.85 -15.66
C ASP A 109 -23.84 -13.99 -14.41
N ILE A 110 -22.56 -13.81 -14.08
CA ILE A 110 -22.09 -13.06 -12.91
C ILE A 110 -22.51 -11.59 -12.98
N ARG A 111 -22.57 -11.02 -14.18
CA ARG A 111 -22.99 -9.63 -14.42
C ARG A 111 -24.44 -9.44 -14.02
N LYS A 112 -25.31 -10.33 -14.49
CA LYS A 112 -26.73 -10.33 -14.10
C LYS A 112 -26.90 -10.54 -12.59
N SER A 113 -26.13 -11.45 -11.99
CA SER A 113 -26.17 -11.68 -10.55
C SER A 113 -25.82 -10.43 -9.73
N LEU A 114 -24.75 -9.72 -10.09
CA LEU A 114 -24.34 -8.49 -9.40
C LEU A 114 -25.32 -7.34 -9.64
N TYR A 115 -25.83 -7.20 -10.87
CA TYR A 115 -26.85 -6.20 -11.18
C TYR A 115 -28.12 -6.42 -10.35
N GLN A 116 -28.59 -7.66 -10.25
CA GLN A 116 -29.73 -8.01 -9.40
C GLN A 116 -29.46 -7.69 -7.93
N ALA A 117 -28.24 -7.93 -7.44
CA ALA A 117 -27.82 -7.59 -6.07
C ALA A 117 -27.84 -6.08 -5.80
N CYS A 118 -27.47 -5.25 -6.78
CA CYS A 118 -27.62 -3.79 -6.69
C CYS A 118 -29.08 -3.35 -6.60
N CYS A 119 -29.97 -4.00 -7.36
CA CYS A 119 -31.39 -3.68 -7.32
C CYS A 119 -32.01 -4.06 -5.97
N THR A 120 -31.65 -5.22 -5.42
CA THR A 120 -32.18 -5.71 -4.15
C THR A 120 -31.56 -5.05 -2.91
N SER A 121 -30.39 -4.41 -3.05
CA SER A 121 -29.75 -3.70 -1.93
C SER A 121 -30.46 -2.39 -1.53
N ARG A 122 -31.41 -1.89 -2.31
CA ARG A 122 -32.03 -0.57 -2.11
C ARG A 122 -33.08 -0.57 -0.98
N PHE A 123 -32.60 -0.58 0.26
CA PHE A 123 -33.43 -0.37 1.45
C PHE A 123 -33.93 1.08 1.53
N ASN A 124 -33.03 2.05 1.35
CA ASN A 124 -33.33 3.47 1.25
C ASN A 124 -33.30 3.90 -0.23
N LYS A 125 -34.44 4.32 -0.77
CA LYS A 125 -34.56 4.69 -2.20
C LYS A 125 -33.80 5.97 -2.56
N ASP A 126 -33.48 6.81 -1.58
CA ASP A 126 -32.78 8.08 -1.78
C ASP A 126 -31.26 7.92 -1.86
N LEU A 127 -30.74 6.72 -1.55
CA LEU A 127 -29.32 6.42 -1.61
C LEU A 127 -29.00 5.44 -2.74
N PRO A 128 -27.82 5.56 -3.38
CA PRO A 128 -27.34 4.53 -4.31
C PRO A 128 -26.99 3.24 -3.56
N PRO A 129 -26.86 2.09 -4.26
CA PRO A 129 -26.21 0.90 -3.72
C PRO A 129 -24.81 1.24 -3.19
N GLN A 130 -24.49 0.80 -1.96
CA GLN A 130 -23.25 1.15 -1.27
C GLN A 130 -22.23 -0.01 -1.23
N LEU A 131 -22.71 -1.25 -1.15
CA LEU A 131 -21.83 -2.42 -1.04
C LEU A 131 -22.53 -3.72 -1.42
N ILE A 132 -21.82 -4.63 -2.09
CA ILE A 132 -22.25 -6.01 -2.28
C ILE A 132 -21.28 -6.97 -1.57
N PHE A 133 -21.77 -7.73 -0.60
CA PHE A 133 -21.02 -8.84 -0.01
C PHE A 133 -21.12 -10.07 -0.92
N CYS A 134 -19.98 -10.64 -1.30
CA CYS A 134 -19.92 -11.81 -2.18
C CYS A 134 -19.31 -12.99 -1.42
N VAL A 135 -20.10 -14.04 -1.16
CA VAL A 135 -19.66 -15.25 -0.47
C VAL A 135 -19.26 -16.30 -1.50
N LEU A 136 -18.00 -16.74 -1.44
CA LEU A 136 -17.40 -17.71 -2.37
C LEU A 136 -16.85 -18.93 -1.63
N GLU A 137 -16.84 -20.11 -2.26
CA GLU A 137 -16.19 -21.29 -1.66
C GLU A 137 -14.65 -21.21 -1.71
N HIS A 138 -14.11 -20.71 -2.83
CA HIS A 138 -12.69 -20.59 -3.08
C HIS A 138 -12.37 -19.30 -3.85
N THR A 139 -11.12 -18.84 -3.75
CA THR A 139 -10.60 -17.76 -4.60
C THR A 139 -10.23 -18.33 -5.96
N GLY A 140 -10.59 -17.64 -7.04
CA GLY A 140 -10.33 -18.08 -8.41
C GLY A 140 -10.74 -17.00 -9.43
N SER A 141 -10.99 -17.40 -10.67
CA SER A 141 -11.42 -16.49 -11.76
C SER A 141 -12.65 -15.65 -11.40
N LEU A 142 -13.61 -16.24 -10.66
CA LEU A 142 -14.81 -15.57 -10.18
C LEU A 142 -14.50 -14.33 -9.32
N TYR A 143 -13.41 -14.34 -8.54
CA TYR A 143 -13.00 -13.17 -7.77
C TYR A 143 -12.66 -11.98 -8.69
N GLY A 144 -11.87 -12.24 -9.73
CA GLY A 144 -11.47 -11.22 -10.70
C GLY A 144 -12.67 -10.67 -11.46
N GLU A 145 -13.61 -11.54 -11.85
CA GLU A 145 -14.81 -11.13 -12.57
C GLU A 145 -15.76 -10.28 -11.71
N ILE A 146 -15.94 -10.64 -10.44
CA ILE A 146 -16.72 -9.82 -9.48
C ILE A 146 -16.10 -8.44 -9.33
N LYS A 147 -14.76 -8.35 -9.29
CA LYS A 147 -14.04 -7.08 -9.18
C LYS A 147 -14.16 -6.25 -10.44
N ARG A 148 -13.93 -6.86 -11.61
CA ARG A 148 -14.09 -6.22 -12.91
C ARG A 148 -15.48 -5.60 -13.04
N ILE A 149 -16.55 -6.37 -12.83
CA ILE A 149 -17.92 -5.89 -12.99
C ILE A 149 -18.27 -4.83 -11.93
N GLY A 150 -17.98 -5.11 -10.66
CA GLY A 150 -18.31 -4.20 -9.55
C GLY A 150 -17.61 -2.85 -9.68
N ASP A 151 -16.32 -2.85 -9.99
CA ASP A 151 -15.47 -1.66 -9.95
C ASP A 151 -15.49 -0.89 -11.30
N THR A 152 -15.77 -1.52 -12.44
CA THR A 152 -15.74 -0.85 -13.77
C THR A 152 -17.10 -0.63 -14.43
N GLU A 153 -18.09 -1.47 -14.15
CA GLU A 153 -19.39 -1.40 -14.84
C GLU A 153 -20.49 -0.88 -13.92
N LEU A 154 -20.56 -1.39 -12.69
CA LEU A 154 -21.60 -1.02 -11.72
C LEU A 154 -21.23 0.20 -10.88
N GLY A 155 -19.93 0.43 -10.65
CA GLY A 155 -19.45 1.47 -9.74
C GLY A 155 -19.85 1.23 -8.28
N VAL A 156 -20.06 -0.04 -7.89
CA VAL A 156 -20.49 -0.43 -6.53
C VAL A 156 -19.41 -1.29 -5.88
N PRO A 157 -18.83 -0.87 -4.75
CA PRO A 157 -17.79 -1.65 -4.09
C PRO A 157 -18.23 -3.06 -3.70
N THR A 158 -17.39 -4.05 -3.96
CA THR A 158 -17.65 -5.46 -3.59
C THR A 158 -16.77 -5.92 -2.41
N GLN A 159 -17.33 -6.65 -1.45
CA GLN A 159 -16.60 -7.28 -0.35
C GLN A 159 -16.73 -8.80 -0.41
N VAL A 160 -15.67 -9.46 -0.86
CA VAL A 160 -15.62 -10.92 -0.96
C VAL A 160 -15.27 -11.56 0.38
N VAL A 161 -15.96 -12.63 0.76
CA VAL A 161 -15.70 -13.45 1.96
C VAL A 161 -15.77 -14.93 1.56
N LEU A 162 -14.89 -15.76 2.11
CA LEU A 162 -14.91 -17.20 1.84
C LEU A 162 -15.88 -17.93 2.79
N THR A 163 -16.62 -18.92 2.30
CA THR A 163 -17.58 -19.71 3.07
C THR A 163 -16.96 -20.29 4.34
N LYS A 164 -15.72 -20.80 4.26
CA LYS A 164 -14.96 -21.34 5.41
C LYS A 164 -14.73 -20.34 6.55
N LEU A 165 -14.87 -19.04 6.29
CA LEU A 165 -14.70 -17.99 7.31
C LEU A 165 -16.01 -17.67 8.04
N LEU A 166 -17.17 -18.04 7.51
CA LEU A 166 -18.48 -17.69 8.09
C LEU A 166 -18.74 -18.34 9.45
N SER A 167 -18.10 -19.48 9.73
CA SER A 167 -18.26 -20.23 10.99
C SER A 167 -16.92 -20.52 11.68
N ARG A 168 -15.85 -19.81 11.29
CA ARG A 168 -14.52 -19.99 11.88
C ARG A 168 -14.50 -19.44 13.31
N ARG A 169 -13.77 -20.11 14.21
CA ARG A 169 -13.44 -19.56 15.54
C ARG A 169 -12.75 -18.21 15.41
N GLY A 170 -13.05 -17.28 16.31
CA GLY A 170 -12.55 -15.90 16.24
C GLY A 170 -13.31 -15.03 15.23
N ILE A 171 -14.60 -15.31 15.01
CA ILE A 171 -15.44 -14.59 14.04
C ILE A 171 -15.50 -13.08 14.32
N ASP A 172 -15.42 -12.66 15.58
CA ASP A 172 -15.35 -11.24 15.98
C ASP A 172 -14.17 -10.52 15.32
N GLN A 173 -12.98 -11.12 15.37
CA GLN A 173 -11.78 -10.53 14.75
C GLN A 173 -11.89 -10.49 13.23
N ILE A 174 -12.49 -11.53 12.62
CA ILE A 174 -12.74 -11.58 11.18
C ILE A 174 -13.69 -10.44 10.79
N CYS A 175 -14.84 -10.32 11.47
CA CYS A 175 -15.81 -9.26 11.25
C CYS A 175 -15.20 -7.87 11.47
N ALA A 176 -14.38 -7.69 12.51
CA ALA A 176 -13.72 -6.41 12.77
C ALA A 176 -12.75 -6.03 11.63
N ASN A 177 -11.93 -6.96 11.15
CA ASN A 177 -11.03 -6.72 10.01
C ASN A 177 -11.80 -6.45 8.70
N ILE A 178 -12.95 -7.12 8.50
CA ILE A 178 -13.84 -6.83 7.36
C ILE A 178 -14.45 -5.44 7.51
N ALA A 179 -14.92 -5.05 8.71
CA ALA A 179 -15.50 -3.74 8.97
C ALA A 179 -14.51 -2.62 8.66
N LEU A 180 -13.23 -2.76 9.03
CA LEU A 180 -12.19 -1.81 8.63
C LEU A 180 -12.10 -1.61 7.11
N LYS A 181 -12.19 -2.69 6.34
CA LYS A 181 -12.14 -2.64 4.87
C LYS A 181 -13.41 -2.04 4.28
N VAL A 182 -14.57 -2.36 4.85
CA VAL A 182 -15.85 -1.81 4.40
C VAL A 182 -15.93 -0.32 4.70
N ASN A 183 -15.52 0.11 5.89
CA ASN A 183 -15.53 1.51 6.29
C ASN A 183 -14.77 2.39 5.27
N VAL A 184 -13.56 1.99 4.87
CA VAL A 184 -12.77 2.78 3.90
C VAL A 184 -13.33 2.73 2.47
N LYS A 185 -14.01 1.64 2.07
CA LYS A 185 -14.72 1.58 0.78
C LYS A 185 -15.89 2.56 0.73
N LEU A 186 -16.48 2.87 1.88
CA LEU A 186 -17.54 3.87 2.02
C LEU A 186 -16.98 5.29 2.26
N GLY A 187 -15.65 5.48 2.16
CA GLY A 187 -14.98 6.76 2.38
C GLY A 187 -14.78 7.13 3.86
N GLY A 188 -14.84 6.14 4.76
CA GLY A 188 -14.53 6.29 6.19
C GLY A 188 -13.04 6.33 6.47
N GLN A 189 -12.69 6.61 7.72
CA GLN A 189 -11.31 6.68 8.20
C GLN A 189 -11.17 5.83 9.46
N ASN A 190 -10.25 4.86 9.43
CA ASN A 190 -10.08 3.91 10.53
C ASN A 190 -9.27 4.50 11.69
N CYS A 191 -8.01 4.83 11.41
CA CYS A 191 -7.10 5.53 12.31
C CYS A 191 -6.15 6.40 11.48
N PHE A 192 -5.42 7.29 12.14
CA PHE A 192 -4.35 8.08 11.53
C PHE A 192 -3.16 8.18 12.51
N LEU A 193 -2.05 8.79 12.08
CA LEU A 193 -0.92 9.08 12.99
C LEU A 193 -1.25 10.33 13.81
N SER A 194 -0.93 10.33 15.10
CA SER A 194 -1.24 11.47 15.98
C SER A 194 -0.58 12.77 15.49
N GLU A 195 -1.01 13.90 16.05
CA GLU A 195 -0.45 15.22 15.72
C GLU A 195 1.09 15.25 15.82
N GLY A 196 1.73 15.95 14.88
CA GLY A 196 3.20 16.04 14.75
C GLY A 196 3.89 14.78 14.20
N GLN A 197 3.22 13.63 14.11
CA GLN A 197 3.85 12.41 13.59
C GLN A 197 4.08 12.46 12.08
N LEU A 198 3.29 13.23 11.33
CA LEU A 198 3.33 13.31 9.87
C LEU A 198 3.42 14.76 9.34
N SER A 199 4.13 15.63 10.06
CA SER A 199 4.24 17.08 9.77
C SER A 199 4.51 17.41 8.30
N PHE A 200 5.41 16.69 7.63
CA PHE A 200 5.72 16.90 6.21
C PHE A 200 4.46 16.90 5.31
N VAL A 201 3.51 16.02 5.62
CA VAL A 201 2.28 15.82 4.83
C VAL A 201 1.13 16.69 5.35
N SER A 202 1.04 16.88 6.67
CA SER A 202 -0.13 17.53 7.29
C SER A 202 -0.05 19.05 7.33
N GLU A 203 1.14 19.65 7.37
CA GLU A 203 1.33 21.10 7.51
C GLU A 203 1.23 21.86 6.18
N VAL A 204 1.61 21.21 5.09
CA VAL A 204 1.56 21.77 3.74
C VAL A 204 0.80 20.79 2.85
N PRO A 205 -0.13 21.25 1.99
CA PRO A 205 -0.85 20.36 1.08
C PRO A 205 0.11 19.46 0.32
N THR A 206 0.08 18.17 0.63
CA THR A 206 1.05 17.20 0.13
C THR A 206 0.30 16.00 -0.42
N MET A 207 0.72 15.54 -1.60
CA MET A 207 0.17 14.35 -2.22
C MET A 207 1.25 13.26 -2.32
N ILE A 208 0.94 12.08 -1.79
CA ILE A 208 1.80 10.90 -1.84
C ILE A 208 1.28 9.98 -2.92
N PHE A 209 2.12 9.68 -3.89
CA PHE A 209 1.84 8.73 -4.96
C PHE A 209 2.55 7.41 -4.72
N GLY A 210 1.94 6.35 -5.23
CA GLY A 210 2.51 5.03 -5.35
C GLY A 210 2.16 4.49 -6.72
N ALA A 211 3.11 3.89 -7.41
CA ALA A 211 2.92 3.39 -8.76
C ALA A 211 3.61 2.05 -8.98
N ASP A 212 2.96 1.17 -9.73
CA ASP A 212 3.44 -0.18 -10.04
C ASP A 212 3.05 -0.55 -11.48
N VAL A 213 3.87 -1.38 -12.12
CA VAL A 213 3.58 -1.96 -13.44
C VAL A 213 3.55 -3.47 -13.31
N PHE A 214 2.38 -4.05 -13.58
CA PHE A 214 2.21 -5.49 -13.61
C PHE A 214 2.52 -6.04 -15.00
N HIS A 215 3.40 -7.05 -15.01
CA HIS A 215 3.69 -7.84 -16.20
C HIS A 215 3.09 -9.25 -16.10
N PRO A 216 2.41 -9.73 -17.15
CA PRO A 216 1.91 -11.09 -17.19
C PRO A 216 3.04 -12.13 -17.25
N GLY A 217 2.67 -13.37 -16.94
CA GLY A 217 3.60 -14.52 -16.90
C GLY A 217 4.37 -14.72 -18.20
N ARG A 218 5.54 -15.37 -18.12
CA ARG A 218 6.32 -15.71 -19.33
C ARG A 218 5.47 -16.60 -20.24
N GLY A 219 5.31 -16.21 -21.50
CA GLY A 219 4.49 -16.92 -22.48
C GLY A 219 3.03 -16.44 -22.58
N GLU A 220 2.57 -15.54 -21.69
CA GLU A 220 1.27 -14.90 -21.84
C GLU A 220 1.39 -13.66 -22.74
N ASN A 221 0.63 -13.64 -23.85
CA ASN A 221 0.55 -12.47 -24.74
C ASN A 221 -0.52 -11.47 -24.26
N LYS A 222 -0.42 -11.06 -23.00
CA LYS A 222 -1.26 -10.02 -22.41
C LYS A 222 -0.46 -8.72 -22.27
N PRO A 223 -1.11 -7.56 -22.33
CA PRO A 223 -0.42 -6.29 -22.11
C PRO A 223 -0.02 -6.14 -20.65
N SER A 224 0.90 -5.21 -20.40
CA SER A 224 1.25 -4.80 -19.03
C SER A 224 0.24 -3.78 -18.53
N ILE A 225 -0.06 -3.80 -17.24
CA ILE A 225 -1.01 -2.87 -16.62
C ILE A 225 -0.24 -1.97 -15.66
N ALA A 226 -0.26 -0.67 -15.91
CA ALA A 226 0.28 0.33 -15.01
C ALA A 226 -0.83 0.86 -14.10
N ALA A 227 -0.52 1.03 -12.81
CA ALA A 227 -1.43 1.66 -11.87
C ALA A 227 -0.73 2.72 -11.04
N VAL A 228 -1.43 3.82 -10.78
CA VAL A 228 -0.99 4.94 -9.95
C VAL A 228 -2.06 5.22 -8.90
N CYS A 229 -1.63 5.32 -7.65
CA CYS A 229 -2.48 5.59 -6.50
C CYS A 229 -1.98 6.87 -5.82
N GLY A 230 -2.88 7.80 -5.50
CA GLY A 230 -2.55 9.09 -4.89
C GLY A 230 -3.37 9.36 -3.62
N SER A 231 -2.73 9.85 -2.55
CA SER A 231 -3.41 10.25 -1.32
C SER A 231 -4.25 11.51 -1.55
N VAL A 232 -5.45 11.58 -0.97
CA VAL A 232 -6.37 12.73 -1.16
C VAL A 232 -6.68 13.50 0.11
N ASN A 233 -6.09 13.13 1.25
CA ASN A 233 -6.29 13.83 2.52
C ASN A 233 -4.98 14.06 3.28
N ARG A 234 -4.97 15.09 4.14
CA ARG A 234 -3.81 15.49 4.96
C ARG A 234 -3.25 14.41 5.88
N ASN A 235 -4.02 13.37 6.19
CA ASN A 235 -3.60 12.27 7.05
C ASN A 235 -3.02 11.08 6.26
N ALA A 236 -2.98 11.13 4.93
CA ALA A 236 -2.53 10.03 4.07
C ALA A 236 -3.25 8.68 4.37
N THR A 237 -4.56 8.73 4.63
CA THR A 237 -5.39 7.54 4.93
C THR A 237 -6.41 7.23 3.84
N MET A 238 -6.67 8.18 2.95
CA MET A 238 -7.61 8.02 1.84
C MET A 238 -6.85 8.20 0.53
N TYR A 239 -7.11 7.28 -0.40
CA TYR A 239 -6.40 7.22 -1.66
C TYR A 239 -7.37 7.02 -2.81
N CYS A 240 -7.08 7.65 -3.94
CA CYS A 240 -7.71 7.38 -5.22
C CYS A 240 -6.68 6.68 -6.11
N GLY A 241 -7.13 5.84 -7.03
CA GLY A 241 -6.22 5.24 -8.01
C GLY A 241 -6.75 5.32 -9.42
N ARG A 242 -5.82 5.18 -10.36
CA ARG A 242 -6.01 5.12 -11.79
C ARG A 242 -5.13 4.00 -12.33
N TYR A 243 -5.59 3.34 -13.39
CA TYR A 243 -4.82 2.33 -14.09
C TYR A 243 -4.95 2.53 -15.59
N SER A 244 -3.97 2.03 -16.32
CA SER A 244 -3.94 2.06 -17.77
C SER A 244 -3.19 0.84 -18.29
N LYS A 245 -3.55 0.44 -19.51
CA LYS A 245 -2.83 -0.59 -20.25
C LYS A 245 -1.62 0.07 -20.93
N ASN A 246 -0.45 -0.55 -20.82
CA ASN A 246 0.69 -0.20 -21.66
C ASN A 246 0.52 -0.86 -23.03
N GLU A 247 0.72 -0.07 -24.09
CA GLU A 247 0.68 -0.53 -25.47
C GLU A 247 1.91 -1.36 -25.81
N GLU A 248 3.09 -0.95 -25.33
CA GLU A 248 4.31 -1.74 -25.52
C GLU A 248 4.35 -2.93 -24.54
N PRO A 249 4.44 -4.19 -25.04
CA PRO A 249 4.50 -5.35 -24.18
C PRO A 249 5.73 -5.33 -23.28
N ARG A 250 5.52 -5.55 -21.99
CA ARG A 250 6.59 -5.60 -20.97
C ARG A 250 7.39 -4.30 -20.84
N ASN A 251 6.82 -3.16 -21.25
CA ASN A 251 7.37 -1.85 -20.97
C ASN A 251 7.21 -1.53 -19.48
N GLU A 252 8.33 -1.32 -18.78
CA GLU A 252 8.37 -0.98 -17.35
C GLU A 252 7.96 0.48 -17.10
N THR A 253 8.03 1.34 -18.12
CA THR A 253 7.63 2.74 -17.99
C THR A 253 6.10 2.86 -17.99
N ILE A 254 5.58 3.79 -17.20
CA ILE A 254 4.14 4.10 -17.20
C ILE A 254 3.80 5.01 -18.39
N GLU A 255 3.20 4.45 -19.44
CA GLU A 255 2.97 5.19 -20.70
C GLU A 255 1.95 6.33 -20.55
N ASN A 256 0.83 6.06 -19.88
CA ASN A 256 -0.27 7.02 -19.68
C ASN A 256 -0.16 7.77 -18.33
N LEU A 257 1.06 8.03 -17.86
CA LEU A 257 1.30 8.62 -16.53
C LEU A 257 0.68 10.01 -16.39
N ARG A 258 0.74 10.84 -17.45
CA ARG A 258 0.29 12.23 -17.39
C ARG A 258 -1.19 12.34 -17.08
N GLU A 259 -2.00 11.54 -17.78
CA GLU A 259 -3.45 11.48 -17.71
C GLU A 259 -3.89 10.93 -16.36
N MET A 260 -3.25 9.87 -15.87
CA MET A 260 -3.53 9.30 -14.55
C MET A 260 -3.21 10.30 -13.43
N VAL A 261 -2.09 11.02 -13.52
CA VAL A 261 -1.70 12.01 -12.52
C VAL A 261 -2.61 13.23 -12.58
N ASP A 262 -2.96 13.74 -13.76
CA ASP A 262 -3.88 14.86 -13.92
C ASP A 262 -5.25 14.59 -13.27
N ASP A 263 -5.81 13.40 -13.52
CA ASP A 263 -7.05 12.95 -12.86
C ASP A 263 -6.93 12.88 -11.33
N LEU A 264 -5.81 12.38 -10.81
CA LEU A 264 -5.57 12.28 -9.38
C LEU A 264 -5.40 13.66 -8.74
N MET A 265 -4.77 14.60 -9.45
CA MET A 265 -4.62 15.99 -9.01
C MET A 265 -5.97 16.71 -8.97
N ARG A 266 -6.86 16.43 -9.93
CA ARG A 266 -8.26 16.87 -9.91
C ARG A 266 -9.01 16.30 -8.70
N ALA A 267 -8.88 15.00 -8.43
CA ALA A 267 -9.49 14.39 -7.23
C ALA A 267 -8.96 15.00 -5.92
N PHE A 268 -7.67 15.38 -5.88
CA PHE A 268 -7.09 16.10 -4.74
C PHE A 268 -7.69 17.50 -4.62
N TRP A 269 -7.80 18.25 -5.72
CA TRP A 269 -8.40 19.59 -5.74
C TRP A 269 -9.86 19.57 -5.28
N GLU A 270 -10.69 18.68 -5.84
CA GLU A 270 -12.11 18.56 -5.50
C GLU A 270 -12.34 18.34 -4.01
N ARG A 271 -11.39 17.65 -3.35
CA ARG A 271 -11.48 17.34 -1.92
C ARG A 271 -10.88 18.41 -1.01
N ASN A 272 -9.86 19.13 -1.46
CA ASN A 272 -9.07 20.04 -0.61
C ASN A 272 -9.17 21.52 -1.01
N ALA A 273 -9.84 21.83 -2.13
CA ALA A 273 -9.92 23.16 -2.74
C ALA A 273 -8.54 23.83 -2.98
N THR A 274 -7.49 23.02 -3.06
CA THR A 274 -6.11 23.43 -3.31
C THR A 274 -5.36 22.30 -4.00
N LEU A 275 -4.38 22.64 -4.84
CA LEU A 275 -3.47 21.66 -5.43
C LEU A 275 -2.34 21.35 -4.43
N PRO A 276 -1.71 20.16 -4.48
CA PRO A 276 -0.60 19.87 -3.60
C PRO A 276 0.56 20.83 -3.89
N HIS A 277 1.28 21.25 -2.86
CA HIS A 277 2.50 22.06 -2.98
C HIS A 277 3.75 21.18 -2.90
N ARG A 278 3.60 19.94 -2.40
CA ARG A 278 4.64 18.92 -2.31
C ARG A 278 4.11 17.60 -2.85
N ILE A 279 4.96 16.89 -3.58
CA ILE A 279 4.67 15.57 -4.12
C ILE A 279 5.78 14.61 -3.71
N LEU A 280 5.37 13.46 -3.17
CA LEU A 280 6.26 12.33 -2.88
C LEU A 280 5.80 11.13 -3.70
N PHE A 281 6.61 10.70 -4.66
CA PHE A 281 6.25 9.67 -5.62
C PHE A 281 7.08 8.40 -5.39
N TYR A 282 6.42 7.31 -5.00
CA TYR A 282 7.05 6.00 -4.85
C TYR A 282 6.75 5.09 -6.06
N ARG A 283 7.77 4.61 -6.76
CA ARG A 283 7.65 3.78 -7.97
C ARG A 283 8.23 2.38 -7.74
N ASP A 284 7.40 1.34 -7.77
CA ASP A 284 7.78 -0.06 -7.47
C ASP A 284 8.12 -0.89 -8.72
N GLY A 285 9.11 -1.76 -8.65
CA GLY A 285 9.35 -2.77 -9.70
C GLY A 285 10.39 -2.39 -10.75
N VAL A 286 11.00 -1.20 -10.65
CA VAL A 286 12.06 -0.76 -11.56
C VAL A 286 13.41 -1.36 -11.16
N SER A 287 14.13 -1.95 -12.11
CA SER A 287 15.50 -2.44 -11.89
C SER A 287 16.54 -1.31 -11.98
N GLU A 288 17.69 -1.45 -11.31
CA GLU A 288 18.73 -0.40 -11.27
C GLU A 288 19.19 0.05 -12.66
N GLY A 289 19.35 -0.89 -13.60
CA GLY A 289 19.74 -0.59 -14.98
C GLY A 289 18.71 0.22 -15.78
N GLN A 290 17.50 0.43 -15.24
CA GLN A 290 16.43 1.23 -15.87
C GLN A 290 16.21 2.58 -15.19
N PHE A 291 16.94 2.89 -14.10
CA PHE A 291 16.71 4.11 -13.31
C PHE A 291 16.80 5.38 -14.15
N GLU A 292 17.85 5.53 -14.95
CA GLU A 292 18.03 6.71 -15.80
C GLU A 292 16.89 6.87 -16.81
N HIS A 293 16.47 5.76 -17.43
CA HIS A 293 15.38 5.76 -18.39
C HIS A 293 14.05 6.16 -17.75
N VAL A 294 13.69 5.52 -16.64
CA VAL A 294 12.46 5.83 -15.90
C VAL A 294 12.46 7.27 -15.40
N LEU A 295 13.59 7.74 -14.85
CA LEU A 295 13.72 9.12 -14.41
C LEU A 295 13.47 10.09 -15.57
N ARG A 296 14.15 9.87 -16.71
CA ARG A 296 14.04 10.74 -17.88
C ARG A 296 12.62 10.78 -18.46
N VAL A 297 11.90 9.67 -18.45
CA VAL A 297 10.56 9.58 -19.06
C VAL A 297 9.46 9.99 -18.06
N GLU A 298 9.44 9.39 -16.87
CA GLU A 298 8.35 9.58 -15.90
C GLU A 298 8.45 10.92 -15.16
N VAL A 299 9.64 11.37 -14.75
CA VAL A 299 9.76 12.71 -14.11
C VAL A 299 9.45 13.81 -15.11
N LYS A 300 9.86 13.64 -16.37
CA LYS A 300 9.45 14.56 -17.44
C LYS A 300 7.93 14.59 -17.60
N ALA A 301 7.27 13.44 -17.65
CA ALA A 301 5.81 13.36 -17.73
C ALA A 301 5.12 14.03 -16.54
N LEU A 302 5.62 13.82 -15.32
CA LEU A 302 5.13 14.49 -14.10
C LEU A 302 5.26 16.01 -14.20
N LYS A 303 6.45 16.52 -14.57
CA LYS A 303 6.70 17.95 -14.74
C LYS A 303 5.82 18.57 -15.82
N GLU A 304 5.64 17.89 -16.95
CA GLU A 304 4.72 18.31 -18.01
C GLU A 304 3.27 18.41 -17.51
N THR A 305 2.81 17.46 -16.69
CA THR A 305 1.50 17.55 -16.02
C THR A 305 1.42 18.73 -15.07
N PHE A 306 2.47 19.00 -14.27
CA PHE A 306 2.47 20.15 -13.36
C PHE A 306 2.39 21.48 -14.13
N CYS A 307 3.13 21.63 -15.23
CA CYS A 307 3.01 22.82 -16.08
C CYS A 307 1.59 23.04 -16.62
N ARG A 308 0.78 21.98 -16.78
CA ARG A 308 -0.62 22.07 -17.22
C ARG A 308 -1.57 22.41 -16.07
N CYS A 309 -1.38 21.81 -14.89
CA CYS A 309 -2.27 22.01 -13.75
C CYS A 309 -2.02 23.34 -13.01
N TYR A 310 -0.79 23.86 -13.04
CA TYR A 310 -0.37 25.03 -12.25
C TYR A 310 -0.13 26.27 -13.10
N LYS A 311 -0.28 27.44 -12.47
CA LYS A 311 0.24 28.69 -13.03
C LYS A 311 1.77 28.65 -13.05
N LYS A 312 2.38 29.26 -14.08
CA LYS A 312 3.84 29.33 -14.22
C LYS A 312 4.49 29.87 -12.94
N GLY A 313 5.46 29.13 -12.40
CA GLY A 313 6.18 29.48 -11.17
C GLY A 313 5.57 28.97 -9.86
N PHE A 314 4.42 28.29 -9.90
CA PHE A 314 3.73 27.75 -8.71
C PHE A 314 3.69 26.22 -8.67
N GLU A 315 4.60 25.57 -9.38
CA GLU A 315 4.67 24.11 -9.46
C GLU A 315 5.01 23.47 -8.10
N PRO A 316 4.54 22.23 -7.85
CA PRO A 316 4.86 21.51 -6.62
C PRO A 316 6.30 21.03 -6.64
N LYS A 317 6.90 20.95 -5.44
CA LYS A 317 8.19 20.29 -5.24
C LYS A 317 8.02 18.77 -5.31
N LEU A 318 8.82 18.10 -6.13
CA LEU A 318 8.78 16.66 -6.35
C LEU A 318 9.95 15.94 -5.66
N THR A 319 9.64 14.85 -4.97
CA THR A 319 10.59 13.80 -4.59
C THR A 319 10.19 12.49 -5.25
N PHE A 320 11.11 11.83 -5.96
CA PHE A 320 10.89 10.59 -6.69
C PHE A 320 11.76 9.47 -6.13
N VAL A 321 11.10 8.41 -5.67
CA VAL A 321 11.71 7.30 -4.93
C VAL A 321 11.37 5.99 -5.65
N ILE A 322 12.39 5.26 -6.10
CA ILE A 322 12.22 3.88 -6.56
C ILE A 322 12.13 2.95 -5.35
N VAL A 323 11.21 2.00 -5.42
CA VAL A 323 10.97 0.96 -4.41
C VAL A 323 11.26 -0.40 -5.04
N GLN A 324 12.12 -1.20 -4.42
CA GLN A 324 12.43 -2.55 -4.90
C GLN A 324 12.20 -3.56 -3.78
N LYS A 325 11.13 -4.35 -3.93
CA LYS A 325 10.74 -5.40 -2.96
C LYS A 325 11.32 -6.78 -3.26
N ARG A 326 11.89 -6.97 -4.47
CA ARG A 326 12.40 -8.25 -4.96
C ARG A 326 13.90 -8.14 -5.20
N HIS A 327 14.68 -8.52 -4.20
CA HIS A 327 16.14 -8.57 -4.24
C HIS A 327 16.68 -9.67 -3.31
N HIS A 328 17.99 -9.83 -3.31
CA HIS A 328 18.69 -10.91 -2.61
C HIS A 328 19.21 -10.53 -1.22
N THR A 329 19.28 -9.23 -0.88
CA THR A 329 19.68 -8.74 0.45
C THR A 329 18.77 -9.25 1.57
N ARG A 330 19.36 -9.79 2.64
CA ARG A 330 18.67 -10.21 3.87
C ARG A 330 19.45 -9.70 5.07
N PHE A 331 18.73 -9.23 6.08
CA PHE A 331 19.32 -8.86 7.36
C PHE A 331 19.01 -9.93 8.40
N MET A 332 20.03 -10.24 9.20
CA MET A 332 19.90 -11.10 10.36
C MET A 332 20.54 -10.37 11.54
N PRO A 333 19.91 -10.42 12.73
CA PRO A 333 20.53 -9.94 13.95
C PRO A 333 21.87 -10.65 14.18
N ASN A 334 22.91 -9.90 14.57
CA ASN A 334 24.19 -10.50 14.92
C ASN A 334 24.10 -11.30 16.24
N GLU A 335 23.32 -10.79 17.20
CA GLU A 335 23.08 -11.45 18.48
C GLU A 335 21.59 -11.80 18.64
N PRO A 336 21.25 -12.94 19.30
CA PRO A 336 19.85 -13.35 19.50
C PRO A 336 18.99 -12.32 20.23
N ARG A 337 19.58 -11.49 21.11
CA ARG A 337 18.86 -10.45 21.86
C ARG A 337 18.38 -9.29 21.00
N ASP A 338 19.00 -9.10 19.83
CA ASP A 338 18.66 -8.04 18.88
C ASP A 338 17.59 -8.50 17.87
N GLY A 339 17.19 -9.78 17.95
CA GLY A 339 16.19 -10.39 17.09
C GLY A 339 14.80 -10.43 17.70
N ASP A 340 13.80 -10.53 16.82
CA ASP A 340 12.46 -10.92 17.23
C ASP A 340 12.38 -12.42 17.57
N LYS A 341 11.20 -12.86 18.01
CA LYS A 341 10.93 -14.28 18.33
C LYS A 341 11.17 -15.28 17.19
N ASN A 342 11.27 -14.80 15.95
CA ASN A 342 11.52 -15.58 14.74
C ASN A 342 12.96 -15.39 14.25
N ALA A 343 13.85 -14.83 15.06
CA ALA A 343 15.24 -14.50 14.73
C ALA A 343 15.40 -13.54 13.54
N ASN A 344 14.39 -12.68 13.31
CA ASN A 344 14.46 -11.60 12.33
C ASN A 344 14.83 -10.27 12.97
N CYS A 345 15.35 -9.34 12.18
CA CYS A 345 15.52 -7.95 12.62
C CYS A 345 14.16 -7.34 13.04
N PRO A 346 14.14 -6.50 14.08
CA PRO A 346 12.91 -5.90 14.57
C PRO A 346 12.27 -4.97 13.52
N PRO A 347 10.95 -4.74 13.59
CA PRO A 347 10.26 -3.76 12.75
C PRO A 347 10.88 -2.37 12.94
N GLY A 348 11.13 -1.68 11.83
CA GLY A 348 11.81 -0.39 11.81
C GLY A 348 13.33 -0.48 11.63
N THR A 349 13.90 -1.68 11.49
CA THR A 349 15.32 -1.81 11.12
C THR A 349 15.58 -1.11 9.78
N VAL A 350 16.49 -0.14 9.82
CA VAL A 350 16.99 0.60 8.68
C VAL A 350 18.50 0.40 8.56
N VAL A 351 18.95 0.22 7.34
CA VAL A 351 20.36 0.19 6.96
C VAL A 351 20.55 1.21 5.84
N ASP A 352 21.40 2.18 6.05
CA ASP A 352 21.76 3.21 5.07
C ASP A 352 23.28 3.33 4.88
N SER A 353 24.03 2.62 5.74
CA SER A 353 25.46 2.42 5.72
C SER A 353 25.90 1.43 4.62
N THR A 354 25.51 1.68 3.38
CA THR A 354 26.16 1.16 2.16
C THR A 354 26.54 -0.35 2.18
N ILE A 355 25.59 -1.25 1.86
CA ILE A 355 25.92 -2.56 1.28
C ILE A 355 26.20 -2.34 -0.21
N LEU A 356 27.31 -1.67 -0.56
CA LEU A 356 27.73 -1.59 -1.96
C LEU A 356 28.91 -2.50 -2.20
N VAL A 357 28.94 -3.06 -3.40
CA VAL A 357 30.02 -3.90 -3.93
C VAL A 357 31.34 -3.12 -3.79
N PRO A 358 32.33 -3.60 -3.02
CA PRO A 358 33.59 -2.90 -2.79
C PRO A 358 34.47 -2.71 -4.05
N GLN A 359 34.07 -3.23 -5.21
CA GLN A 359 34.85 -3.15 -6.45
C GLN A 359 34.84 -1.75 -7.09
N GLU A 360 34.02 -0.81 -6.60
CA GLU A 360 34.18 0.62 -6.87
C GLU A 360 35.06 1.35 -5.82
N PHE A 361 35.52 0.64 -4.77
CA PHE A 361 36.18 1.19 -3.57
C PHE A 361 37.61 0.64 -3.35
N GLY A 362 38.42 0.57 -4.42
CA GLY A 362 39.84 0.18 -4.29
C GLY A 362 40.72 1.16 -3.50
N PHE A 363 40.22 2.35 -3.17
CA PHE A 363 40.96 3.36 -2.41
C PHE A 363 39.98 4.14 -1.53
N CYS A 364 40.10 4.01 -0.21
CA CYS A 364 39.77 5.00 0.83
C CYS A 364 39.15 4.35 2.07
N LYS A 365 40.02 3.82 2.92
CA LYS A 365 39.71 3.52 4.33
C LYS A 365 39.96 4.70 5.28
N TYR A 366 40.26 5.89 4.76
CA TYR A 366 40.63 7.05 5.58
C TYR A 366 39.95 8.31 5.05
N HIS A 367 39.40 9.11 5.97
CA HIS A 367 38.77 10.44 5.83
C HIS A 367 37.25 10.54 5.59
N SER A 368 36.61 11.21 6.54
CA SER A 368 35.23 11.72 6.52
C SER A 368 34.95 12.67 5.35
N ASP A 369 35.98 13.36 4.83
CA ASP A 369 35.84 14.34 3.74
C ASP A 369 35.62 13.69 2.36
N LEU A 370 35.98 12.41 2.20
CA LEU A 370 35.76 11.68 0.96
C LEU A 370 34.32 11.19 0.80
N ARG A 371 33.53 11.09 1.88
CA ARG A 371 32.10 10.73 1.79
C ARG A 371 31.31 11.73 0.93
N MET A 372 31.63 13.02 1.04
CA MET A 372 31.00 14.07 0.24
C MET A 372 31.39 13.99 -1.25
N ILE A 373 32.65 13.68 -1.53
CA ILE A 373 33.14 13.50 -2.90
C ILE A 373 32.55 12.24 -3.53
N MET A 374 32.41 11.15 -2.77
CA MET A 374 31.80 9.90 -3.25
C MET A 374 30.29 10.01 -3.43
N LEU A 375 29.60 10.76 -2.57
CA LEU A 375 28.20 11.14 -2.79
C LEU A 375 28.07 11.99 -4.05
N ALA A 376 28.97 12.95 -4.26
CA ALA A 376 29.00 13.76 -5.49
C ALA A 376 29.28 12.91 -6.73
N ILE A 377 30.22 11.96 -6.67
CA ILE A 377 30.51 11.01 -7.76
C ILE A 377 29.30 10.10 -8.01
N ARG A 378 28.59 9.63 -6.99
CA ARG A 378 27.37 8.81 -7.14
C ARG A 378 26.20 9.59 -7.74
N ILE A 379 26.06 10.86 -7.34
CA ILE A 379 25.12 11.82 -7.97
C ILE A 379 25.51 12.06 -9.43
N LEU A 380 26.81 12.19 -9.72
CA LEU A 380 27.34 12.44 -11.07
C LEU A 380 27.29 11.22 -11.99
N ILE A 381 27.48 10.00 -11.48
CA ILE A 381 27.56 8.76 -12.27
C ILE A 381 26.20 8.07 -12.37
N ASN A 382 25.45 7.94 -11.27
CA ASN A 382 24.23 7.13 -11.19
C ASN A 382 22.95 7.95 -10.92
N GLY A 383 23.08 9.24 -10.59
CA GLY A 383 21.93 10.11 -10.29
C GLY A 383 21.17 9.75 -9.01
N ILE A 384 21.75 8.93 -8.12
CA ILE A 384 21.09 8.48 -6.89
C ILE A 384 21.55 9.32 -5.71
N LEU A 385 20.59 9.92 -4.99
CA LEU A 385 20.84 10.75 -3.81
C LEU A 385 21.13 9.87 -2.59
N PHE A 386 20.22 8.96 -2.25
CA PHE A 386 20.39 8.05 -1.09
C PHE A 386 19.77 6.68 -1.38
N HIS A 387 20.35 5.63 -0.78
CA HIS A 387 19.76 4.29 -0.71
C HIS A 387 19.41 3.95 0.72
N ILE A 388 18.24 3.34 0.89
CA ILE A 388 17.68 2.99 2.19
C ILE A 388 17.16 1.58 2.12
N ASP A 389 17.72 0.71 2.95
CA ASP A 389 17.21 -0.62 3.24
C ASP A 389 16.31 -0.52 4.46
N LEU A 390 15.00 -0.70 4.32
CA LEU A 390 14.05 -0.56 5.43
C LEU A 390 13.17 -1.80 5.58
N GLN A 391 13.14 -2.37 6.79
CA GLN A 391 12.20 -3.43 7.18
C GLN A 391 11.17 -2.88 8.17
N PRO A 392 10.06 -2.27 7.70
CA PRO A 392 9.06 -1.68 8.60
C PRO A 392 8.16 -2.72 9.27
N GLN A 393 8.02 -3.91 8.69
CA GLN A 393 7.09 -4.95 9.12
C GLN A 393 7.71 -5.94 10.10
N ASN A 394 6.84 -6.60 10.86
CA ASN A 394 7.18 -7.79 11.62
C ASN A 394 7.06 -9.05 10.75
N VAL A 395 8.11 -9.87 10.75
CA VAL A 395 8.20 -11.08 9.93
C VAL A 395 7.43 -12.22 10.60
N LEU A 396 6.28 -12.56 10.03
CA LEU A 396 5.42 -13.64 10.55
C LEU A 396 6.03 -15.04 10.40
N GLN A 397 6.77 -15.26 9.31
CA GLN A 397 7.31 -16.56 8.94
C GLN A 397 8.51 -16.38 8.00
N GLY A 398 9.52 -17.23 8.15
CA GLY A 398 10.73 -17.22 7.33
C GLY A 398 11.65 -16.02 7.64
N THR A 399 12.50 -15.68 6.68
CA THR A 399 13.41 -14.53 6.78
C THR A 399 12.79 -13.29 6.14
N GLY A 400 12.86 -12.18 6.86
CA GLY A 400 12.42 -10.88 6.43
C GLY A 400 13.11 -10.44 5.16
N ARG A 401 12.35 -9.74 4.33
CA ARG A 401 12.91 -8.99 3.20
C ARG A 401 12.78 -7.51 3.58
N PRO A 402 13.90 -6.79 3.73
CA PRO A 402 13.84 -5.34 3.75
C PRO A 402 13.37 -4.85 2.38
N ILE A 403 12.98 -3.60 2.27
CA ILE A 403 12.67 -2.95 1.02
C ILE A 403 13.76 -1.94 0.71
N HIS A 404 14.28 -1.98 -0.51
CA HIS A 404 15.20 -0.97 -1.02
C HIS A 404 14.44 0.25 -1.53
N TYR A 405 14.76 1.41 -0.98
CA TYR A 405 14.30 2.71 -1.46
C TYR A 405 15.49 3.48 -2.02
N SER A 406 15.41 3.88 -3.28
CA SER A 406 16.43 4.70 -3.95
C SER A 406 15.84 6.05 -4.33
N VAL A 407 16.34 7.13 -3.74
CA VAL A 407 15.88 8.49 -4.05
C VAL A 407 16.62 8.98 -5.30
N LEU A 408 15.91 9.12 -6.41
CA LEU A 408 16.51 9.51 -7.71
C LEU A 408 16.36 11.01 -8.01
N TYR A 409 15.38 11.66 -7.40
CA TYR A 409 15.11 13.08 -7.62
C TYR A 409 14.49 13.69 -6.38
N ASP A 410 14.94 14.87 -5.97
CA ASP A 410 14.40 15.52 -4.77
C ASP A 410 14.53 17.05 -4.76
N GLU A 411 13.39 17.73 -4.89
CA GLU A 411 13.25 19.18 -4.73
C GLU A 411 12.77 19.57 -3.33
N ASN A 412 12.29 18.61 -2.53
CA ASN A 412 11.88 18.83 -1.15
C ASN A 412 13.07 18.90 -0.19
N LYS A 413 14.26 18.44 -0.62
CA LYS A 413 15.54 18.49 0.10
C LYS A 413 15.51 17.69 1.40
N PHE A 414 15.01 16.46 1.31
CA PHE A 414 15.04 15.51 2.41
C PHE A 414 16.47 15.16 2.81
N THR A 415 16.69 15.09 4.11
CA THR A 415 17.77 14.29 4.69
C THR A 415 17.40 12.80 4.67
N ALA A 416 18.41 11.94 4.80
CA ALA A 416 18.19 10.50 4.89
C ALA A 416 17.26 10.13 6.07
N ASP A 417 17.48 10.70 7.25
CA ASP A 417 16.67 10.42 8.44
C ASP A 417 15.20 10.84 8.28
N GLU A 418 14.95 11.99 7.64
CA GLU A 418 13.58 12.48 7.42
C GLU A 418 12.79 11.55 6.50
N ILE A 419 13.37 11.15 5.35
CA ILE A 419 12.65 10.29 4.40
C ILE A 419 12.53 8.86 4.91
N GLN A 420 13.54 8.34 5.63
CA GLN A 420 13.47 7.04 6.30
C GLN A 420 12.33 7.01 7.33
N THR A 421 12.29 8.01 8.20
CA THR A 421 11.27 8.13 9.24
C THR A 421 9.88 8.30 8.62
N LEU A 422 9.74 9.17 7.62
CA LEU A 422 8.47 9.37 6.91
C LEU A 422 7.99 8.06 6.27
N THR A 423 8.86 7.37 5.52
CA THR A 423 8.54 6.09 4.87
C THR A 423 8.11 5.04 5.89
N HIS A 424 8.85 4.92 7.00
CA HIS A 424 8.52 3.98 8.07
C HIS A 424 7.14 4.27 8.67
N LYS A 425 6.84 5.54 8.98
CA LYS A 425 5.55 5.94 9.57
C LYS A 425 4.38 5.69 8.63
N LEU A 426 4.54 5.95 7.33
CA LEU A 426 3.50 5.66 6.32
C LEU A 426 3.12 4.17 6.29
N CYS A 427 4.05 3.26 6.57
CA CYS A 427 3.79 1.82 6.58
C CYS A 427 2.77 1.37 7.63
N TYR A 428 2.44 2.21 8.62
CA TYR A 428 1.41 1.96 9.64
C TYR A 428 0.00 2.41 9.21
N LEU A 429 -0.14 3.07 8.06
CA LEU A 429 -1.42 3.66 7.61
C LEU A 429 -2.21 2.77 6.64
N SER A 430 -1.88 1.49 6.53
CA SER A 430 -2.68 0.57 5.71
C SER A 430 -4.07 0.37 6.31
N ALA A 431 -5.11 0.77 5.58
CA ALA A 431 -6.50 0.55 5.98
C ALA A 431 -6.93 -0.92 6.06
N ARG A 432 -6.11 -1.85 5.55
CA ARG A 432 -6.47 -3.27 5.39
C ARG A 432 -6.16 -4.14 6.60
N CYS A 433 -5.26 -3.70 7.48
CA CYS A 433 -4.74 -4.51 8.57
C CYS A 433 -4.21 -3.64 9.71
N THR A 434 -4.10 -4.25 10.89
CA THR A 434 -3.58 -3.61 12.11
C THR A 434 -2.11 -3.99 12.33
N LEU A 435 -1.34 -3.88 11.26
CA LEU A 435 0.07 -4.27 11.15
C LEU A 435 0.78 -3.22 10.29
N ALA A 436 2.02 -2.91 10.64
CA ALA A 436 2.94 -2.23 9.74
C ALA A 436 3.19 -3.17 8.53
N ILE A 437 2.86 -2.69 7.34
CA ILE A 437 3.09 -3.42 6.09
C ILE A 437 4.50 -3.14 5.55
N SER A 438 5.01 -4.00 4.68
CA SER A 438 6.38 -3.88 4.17
C SER A 438 6.60 -2.68 3.24
N LEU A 439 5.54 -2.26 2.55
CA LEU A 439 5.56 -1.19 1.55
C LEU A 439 4.67 -0.05 2.02
N VAL A 440 4.97 1.18 1.62
CA VAL A 440 4.06 2.29 1.87
C VAL A 440 2.67 2.00 1.25
N PRO A 441 1.56 2.38 1.91
CA PRO A 441 0.20 2.10 1.44
C PRO A 441 -0.08 2.44 -0.03
N PRO A 442 0.32 3.60 -0.59
CA PRO A 442 -0.02 3.90 -1.98
C PRO A 442 0.65 2.95 -2.98
N VAL A 443 1.88 2.48 -2.72
CA VAL A 443 2.54 1.46 -3.55
C VAL A 443 1.81 0.13 -3.44
N HIS A 444 1.47 -0.27 -2.20
CA HIS A 444 0.70 -1.49 -1.98
C HIS A 444 -0.66 -1.44 -2.69
N TYR A 445 -1.32 -0.28 -2.72
CA TYR A 445 -2.61 -0.10 -3.40
C TYR A 445 -2.49 -0.07 -4.92
N ALA A 446 -1.45 0.57 -5.49
CA ALA A 446 -1.16 0.49 -6.91
C ALA A 446 -0.92 -0.97 -7.34
N HIS A 447 -0.14 -1.73 -6.57
CA HIS A 447 0.08 -3.15 -6.83
C HIS A 447 -1.22 -3.96 -6.87
N LEU A 448 -2.14 -3.72 -5.93
CA LEU A 448 -3.44 -4.42 -5.91
C LEU A 448 -4.37 -4.04 -7.05
N MET A 449 -4.16 -2.87 -7.67
CA MET A 449 -4.96 -2.39 -8.78
C MET A 449 -4.40 -2.89 -10.12
N ALA A 450 -3.08 -3.05 -10.21
CA ALA A 450 -2.40 -3.57 -11.39
C ALA A 450 -2.54 -5.09 -11.56
N ASN A 451 -2.62 -5.85 -10.44
CA ASN A 451 -2.92 -7.29 -10.45
C ASN A 451 -4.43 -7.56 -10.48
#